data_AF-A0A2G9RPN6-F1
#
_entry.id   AF-A0A2G9RPN6-F1
#
_cell.length_a   1.000
_cell.length_b   1.000
_cell.length_c   1.000
_cell.angle_alpha   90.00
_cell.angle_beta   90.00
_cell.angle_gamma   90.00
#
_symmetry.space_group_name_H-M   'P 1'
#
loop_
_entity.id
_entity.type
_entity.pdbx_description
1 polymer ?
#
loop_
_entity_poly.entity_id
_entity_poly.type
_entity_poly.pdbx_seq_one_letter_code
_entity_poly.pdbx_strand_id
1 'polypeptide(L)'
;MTFSLTALHSFPYVKKRIPVMYQHHTDLNPIEVAIDEMSKKVAELRQLCSSSEVDMIKLQLKLQGSVSVQVNAGPLAYARAFLDDTNTKRYADNKIKQLKEVFRQFVEACGQALCVNERLIKENQFEYQEEMKANYREMVKELSEIMHEQIWCGEEKISVMQNSLHIFNAISGTPTSTTVHGMTNSSSIA
;
A
#
# COMPACT_ATOMS: atom_id res chain seq x y z
N MET A 1 -17.30 20.42 0.17
CA MET A 1 -17.83 21.41 1.14
C MET A 1 -17.84 20.75 2.51
N THR A 2 -17.18 21.34 3.49
CA THR A 2 -17.18 20.83 4.88
C THR A 2 -17.82 21.86 5.79
N PHE A 3 -18.68 21.40 6.68
CA PHE A 3 -19.35 22.23 7.69
C PHE A 3 -18.86 21.83 9.08
N SER A 4 -18.23 22.76 9.77
CA SER A 4 -17.81 22.58 11.17
C SER A 4 -18.72 23.40 12.08
N LEU A 5 -19.31 22.75 13.08
CA LEU A 5 -20.21 23.37 14.05
C LEU A 5 -19.55 23.38 15.43
N THR A 6 -19.41 24.56 16.03
CA THR A 6 -18.98 24.70 17.42
C THR A 6 -20.23 24.81 18.30
N ALA A 7 -20.43 23.84 19.18
CA ALA A 7 -21.53 23.87 20.14
C ALA A 7 -21.24 24.85 21.29
N LEU A 8 -22.29 25.43 21.89
CA LEU A 8 -22.18 26.35 23.03
C LEU A 8 -21.54 25.71 24.28
N HIS A 9 -21.66 24.39 24.41
CA HIS A 9 -21.09 23.57 25.48
C HIS A 9 -20.51 22.28 24.89
N SER A 10 -19.58 21.65 25.60
CA SER A 10 -18.94 20.40 25.16
C SER A 10 -19.76 19.17 25.53
N PHE A 11 -19.65 18.11 24.72
CA PHE A 11 -20.10 16.78 25.10
C PHE A 11 -19.03 16.07 25.96
N PRO A 12 -19.43 15.24 26.93
CA PRO A 12 -20.81 14.95 27.35
C PRO A 12 -21.45 16.10 28.16
N TYR A 13 -22.78 16.28 28.05
CA TYR A 13 -23.53 17.36 28.71
C TYR A 13 -24.87 16.85 29.28
N VAL A 14 -25.43 17.56 30.27
CA VAL A 14 -26.69 17.19 30.95
C VAL A 14 -27.91 17.20 30.02
N LYS A 15 -27.88 17.98 28.93
CA LYS A 15 -28.92 17.99 27.90
C LYS A 15 -28.47 17.19 26.68
N LYS A 16 -29.40 16.44 26.07
CA LYS A 16 -29.17 15.66 24.83
C LYS A 16 -28.98 16.52 23.56
N ARG A 17 -29.22 17.84 23.65
CA ARG A 17 -29.04 18.80 22.55
C ARG A 17 -28.36 20.05 23.08
N ILE A 18 -27.36 20.52 22.37
CA ILE A 18 -26.62 21.74 22.68
C ILE A 18 -26.76 22.67 21.46
N PRO A 19 -27.16 23.94 21.64
CA PRO A 19 -27.22 24.90 20.53
C PRO A 19 -25.86 25.06 19.86
N VAL A 20 -25.86 25.25 18.53
CA VAL A 20 -24.67 25.65 17.78
C VAL A 20 -24.40 27.13 18.07
N MET A 21 -23.19 27.44 18.51
CA MET A 21 -22.72 28.80 18.78
C MET A 21 -22.05 29.42 17.54
N TYR A 22 -21.28 28.63 16.80
CA TYR A 22 -20.60 29.08 15.60
C TYR A 22 -20.69 28.03 14.50
N GLN A 23 -20.83 28.52 13.27
CA GLN A 23 -20.80 27.70 12.07
C GLN A 23 -19.66 28.19 11.18
N HIS A 24 -18.74 27.29 10.87
CA HIS A 24 -17.66 27.55 9.92
C HIS A 24 -17.95 26.84 8.60
N HIS A 25 -17.84 27.58 7.51
CA HIS A 25 -17.96 27.06 6.16
C HIS A 25 -16.58 27.03 5.51
N THR A 26 -16.20 25.86 5.01
CA THR A 26 -14.98 25.74 4.21
C THR A 26 -15.31 25.02 2.91
N ASP A 27 -15.16 25.74 1.81
CA ASP A 27 -15.25 25.16 0.48
C ASP A 27 -13.93 24.50 0.13
N LEU A 28 -13.91 23.17 0.21
CA LEU A 28 -12.79 22.38 -0.28
C LEU A 28 -12.75 22.46 -1.81
N ASN A 29 -11.57 22.76 -2.34
CA ASN A 29 -11.32 22.68 -3.77
C ASN A 29 -11.50 21.21 -4.22
N PRO A 30 -12.08 20.92 -5.40
CA PRO A 30 -12.24 19.54 -5.90
C PRO A 30 -11.00 18.64 -5.77
N ILE A 31 -9.80 19.19 -5.94
CA ILE A 31 -8.56 18.41 -5.74
C ILE A 31 -8.32 18.02 -4.28
N GLU A 32 -8.72 18.86 -3.31
CA GLU A 32 -8.61 18.56 -1.88
C GLU A 32 -9.57 17.46 -1.47
N VAL A 33 -10.76 17.42 -2.07
CA VAL A 33 -11.71 16.33 -1.90
C VAL A 33 -11.09 15.02 -2.41
N ALA A 34 -10.46 15.03 -3.59
CA ALA A 34 -9.79 13.85 -4.13
C ALA A 34 -8.63 13.36 -3.23
N ILE A 35 -7.81 14.28 -2.72
CA ILE A 35 -6.72 13.96 -1.79
C ILE A 35 -7.25 13.31 -0.52
N ASP A 36 -8.29 13.88 0.10
CA ASP A 36 -8.87 13.36 1.34
C ASP A 36 -9.50 11.97 1.13
N GLU A 37 -10.30 11.81 0.08
CA GLU A 37 -10.93 10.52 -0.27
C GLU A 37 -9.90 9.42 -0.52
N MET A 38 -8.85 9.73 -1.29
CA MET A 38 -7.78 8.76 -1.55
C MET A 38 -6.96 8.47 -0.29
N SER A 39 -6.66 9.49 0.53
CA SER A 39 -5.91 9.30 1.79
C SER A 39 -6.66 8.41 2.77
N LYS A 40 -7.98 8.61 2.92
CA LYS A 40 -8.84 7.74 3.73
C LYS A 40 -8.82 6.30 3.23
N LYS A 41 -8.87 6.11 1.91
CA LYS A 41 -8.83 4.78 1.29
C LYS A 41 -7.49 4.06 1.55
N VAL A 42 -6.36 4.78 1.46
CA VAL A 42 -5.04 4.26 1.85
C VAL A 42 -5.02 3.84 3.32
N ALA A 43 -5.47 4.71 4.21
CA ALA A 43 -5.49 4.45 5.65
C ALA A 43 -6.36 3.22 5.99
N GLU A 44 -7.54 3.10 5.37
CA GLU A 44 -8.44 1.97 5.57
C GLU A 44 -7.80 0.65 5.10
N LEU A 45 -7.19 0.61 3.92
CA LEU A 45 -6.52 -0.60 3.42
C LEU A 45 -5.34 -1.00 4.32
N ARG A 46 -4.49 -0.04 4.71
CA ARG A 46 -3.36 -0.30 5.61
C ARG A 46 -3.81 -0.81 6.97
N GLN A 47 -4.88 -0.24 7.53
CA GLN A 47 -5.44 -0.68 8.81
C GLN A 47 -5.97 -2.12 8.72
N LEU A 48 -6.64 -2.49 7.62
CA LEU A 48 -7.12 -3.86 7.43
C LEU A 48 -5.96 -4.86 7.34
N CYS A 49 -4.85 -4.46 6.72
CA CYS A 49 -3.65 -5.29 6.58
C CYS A 49 -2.84 -5.44 7.87
N SER A 50 -2.94 -4.50 8.82
CA SER A 50 -2.17 -4.50 10.08
C SER A 50 -2.95 -5.04 11.28
N SER A 51 -4.21 -5.42 11.11
CA SER A 51 -5.04 -6.01 12.16
C SER A 51 -4.44 -7.34 12.64
N SER A 52 -4.47 -7.60 13.95
CA SER A 52 -4.00 -8.87 14.52
C SER A 52 -4.82 -10.07 14.04
N GLU A 53 -6.11 -9.85 13.81
CA GLU A 53 -7.01 -10.77 13.12
C GLU A 53 -7.56 -10.04 11.90
N VAL A 54 -7.18 -10.51 10.71
CA VAL A 54 -7.60 -9.89 9.46
C VAL A 54 -9.00 -10.39 9.09
N ASP A 55 -9.97 -9.48 9.06
CA ASP A 55 -11.29 -9.75 8.51
C ASP A 55 -11.19 -9.87 6.98
N MET A 56 -11.10 -11.11 6.50
CA MET A 56 -10.94 -11.42 5.08
C MET A 56 -12.05 -10.81 4.23
N ILE A 57 -13.31 -10.89 4.65
CA ILE A 57 -14.44 -10.41 3.86
C ILE A 57 -14.40 -8.89 3.74
N LYS A 58 -14.08 -8.20 4.84
CA LYS A 58 -13.92 -6.74 4.83
C LYS A 58 -12.72 -6.31 4.00
N LEU A 59 -11.60 -7.02 4.08
CA LEU A 59 -10.41 -6.78 3.25
C LEU A 59 -10.76 -6.92 1.76
N GLN A 60 -11.36 -8.05 1.37
CA GLN A 60 -11.74 -8.35 -0.02
C GLN A 60 -12.71 -7.30 -0.56
N LEU A 61 -13.75 -6.95 0.20
CA LEU A 61 -14.71 -5.92 -0.21
C LEU A 61 -14.03 -4.57 -0.49
N LYS A 62 -13.12 -4.14 0.39
CA LYS A 62 -12.44 -2.85 0.25
C LYS A 62 -11.38 -2.85 -0.84
N LEU A 63 -10.65 -3.94 -0.98
CA LEU A 63 -9.63 -4.09 -2.01
C LEU A 63 -10.26 -4.20 -3.40
N GLN A 64 -11.28 -5.05 -3.57
CA GLN A 64 -12.03 -5.16 -4.83
C GLN A 64 -12.65 -3.82 -5.22
N GLY A 65 -13.30 -3.12 -4.28
CA GLY A 65 -13.83 -1.77 -4.51
C GLY A 65 -12.77 -0.69 -4.76
N SER A 66 -11.48 -1.05 -4.72
CA SER A 66 -10.35 -0.18 -5.03
C SER A 66 -9.74 -0.52 -6.39
N VAL A 67 -9.53 -1.80 -6.71
CA VAL A 67 -8.82 -2.26 -7.92
C VAL A 67 -9.74 -2.73 -9.05
N SER A 68 -10.99 -3.07 -8.76
CA SER A 68 -11.97 -3.64 -9.73
C SER A 68 -13.29 -2.88 -9.69
N VAL A 69 -13.24 -1.55 -9.80
CA VAL A 69 -14.43 -0.71 -9.72
C VAL A 69 -15.27 -0.85 -11.00
N GLN A 70 -16.53 -1.27 -10.87
CA GLN A 70 -17.43 -1.47 -12.02
C GLN A 70 -18.56 -0.44 -12.12
N VAL A 71 -19.03 0.09 -10.99
CA VAL A 71 -20.22 0.98 -10.94
C VAL A 71 -19.88 2.44 -10.68
N ASN A 72 -18.82 2.70 -9.92
CA ASN A 72 -18.36 4.03 -9.58
C ASN A 72 -17.20 4.43 -10.50
N ALA A 73 -16.87 5.73 -10.56
CA ALA A 73 -15.78 6.23 -11.39
C ALA A 73 -14.38 5.73 -10.94
N GLY A 74 -14.25 5.33 -9.66
CA GLY A 74 -13.03 4.72 -9.11
C GLY A 74 -11.84 5.67 -8.94
N PRO A 75 -10.71 5.19 -8.40
CA PRO A 75 -9.50 5.99 -8.18
C PRO A 75 -8.93 6.63 -9.45
N LEU A 76 -8.99 5.93 -10.59
CA LEU A 76 -8.48 6.42 -11.87
C LEU A 76 -9.22 7.68 -12.36
N ALA A 77 -10.50 7.87 -12.02
CA ALA A 77 -11.21 9.09 -12.37
C ALA A 77 -10.63 10.33 -11.68
N TYR A 78 -10.22 10.21 -10.41
CA TYR A 78 -9.52 11.30 -9.72
C TYR A 78 -8.15 11.58 -10.37
N ALA A 79 -7.39 10.52 -10.70
CA ALA A 79 -6.10 10.69 -11.37
C ALA A 79 -6.27 11.42 -12.71
N ARG A 80 -7.19 11.00 -13.59
CA ARG A 80 -7.43 11.67 -14.88
C ARG A 80 -7.92 13.11 -14.72
N ALA A 81 -8.78 13.38 -13.73
CA ALA A 81 -9.34 14.70 -13.51
C ALA A 81 -8.30 15.74 -13.04
N PHE A 82 -7.28 15.31 -12.30
CA PHE A 82 -6.38 16.23 -11.59
C PHE A 82 -4.90 16.09 -11.97
N LEU A 83 -4.45 14.93 -12.46
CA LEU A 83 -3.04 14.64 -12.70
C LEU A 83 -2.65 14.59 -14.18
N ASP A 84 -3.62 14.59 -15.10
CA ASP A 84 -3.36 14.73 -16.54
C ASP A 84 -2.73 16.10 -16.85
N ASP A 85 -1.75 16.13 -17.75
CA ASP A 85 -0.94 17.30 -18.12
C ASP A 85 -1.77 18.51 -18.54
N THR A 86 -2.96 18.26 -19.09
CA THR A 86 -3.91 19.30 -19.50
C THR A 86 -4.54 20.03 -18.30
N ASN A 87 -4.62 19.34 -17.14
CA ASN A 87 -5.34 19.80 -15.94
C ASN A 87 -4.40 20.20 -14.80
N THR A 88 -3.17 19.69 -14.76
CA THR A 88 -2.20 20.00 -13.68
C THR A 88 -1.94 21.50 -13.51
N LYS A 89 -1.91 22.26 -14.62
CA LYS A 89 -1.69 23.72 -14.62
C LYS A 89 -2.81 24.54 -13.96
N ARG A 90 -3.97 23.93 -13.69
CA ARG A 90 -5.13 24.59 -13.07
C ARG A 90 -5.07 24.59 -11.54
N TYR A 91 -4.21 23.79 -10.94
CA TYR A 91 -4.12 23.64 -9.48
C TYR A 91 -2.71 23.95 -8.99
N ALA A 92 -2.58 24.25 -7.69
CA ALA A 92 -1.29 24.54 -7.10
C ALA A 92 -0.38 23.30 -7.09
N ASP A 93 0.90 23.48 -7.45
CA ASP A 93 1.89 22.39 -7.58
C ASP A 93 1.99 21.51 -6.32
N ASN A 94 1.85 22.10 -5.14
CA ASN A 94 1.88 21.36 -3.88
C ASN A 94 0.71 20.37 -3.76
N LYS A 95 -0.50 20.73 -4.23
CA LYS A 95 -1.67 19.84 -4.23
C LYS A 95 -1.52 18.73 -5.26
N ILE A 96 -0.97 19.03 -6.44
CA ILE A 96 -0.65 18.03 -7.45
C ILE A 96 0.37 17.01 -6.92
N LYS A 97 1.47 17.49 -6.33
CA LYS A 97 2.50 16.64 -5.70
C LYS A 97 1.91 15.79 -4.57
N GLN A 98 1.07 16.38 -3.73
CA GLN A 98 0.40 15.67 -2.66
C GLN A 98 -0.51 14.56 -3.18
N LEU A 99 -1.32 14.84 -4.22
CA LEU A 99 -2.20 13.82 -4.80
C LEU A 99 -1.41 12.69 -5.46
N LYS A 100 -0.34 12.99 -6.21
CA LYS A 100 0.57 11.96 -6.76
C LYS A 100 1.13 11.07 -5.65
N GLU A 101 1.56 11.67 -4.54
CA GLU A 101 2.10 10.92 -3.41
C GLU A 101 1.05 9.99 -2.77
N VAL A 102 -0.18 10.47 -2.59
CA VAL A 102 -1.28 9.63 -2.09
C VAL A 102 -1.56 8.46 -3.04
N PHE A 103 -1.48 8.65 -4.36
CA PHE A 103 -1.62 7.54 -5.32
C PHE A 103 -0.49 6.51 -5.23
N ARG A 104 0.76 6.93 -4.99
CA ARG A 104 1.87 5.97 -4.75
C ARG A 104 1.60 5.13 -3.51
N GLN A 105 1.16 5.76 -2.42
CA GLN A 105 0.81 5.06 -1.19
C GLN A 105 -0.41 4.14 -1.37
N PHE A 106 -1.34 4.53 -2.25
CA PHE A 106 -2.50 3.71 -2.61
C PHE A 106 -2.11 2.46 -3.39
N VAL A 107 -1.21 2.57 -4.36
CA VAL A 107 -0.67 1.41 -5.08
C VAL A 107 0.05 0.47 -4.12
N GLU A 108 0.91 1.00 -3.24
CA GLU A 108 1.59 0.22 -2.21
C GLU A 108 0.60 -0.51 -1.28
N ALA A 109 -0.42 0.20 -0.79
CA ALA A 109 -1.43 -0.38 0.09
C ALA A 109 -2.26 -1.47 -0.61
N CYS A 110 -2.60 -1.29 -1.89
CA CYS A 110 -3.30 -2.32 -2.67
C CYS A 110 -2.41 -3.56 -2.88
N GLY A 111 -1.13 -3.38 -3.21
CA GLY A 111 -0.18 -4.48 -3.34
C GLY A 111 -0.04 -5.28 -2.03
N GLN A 112 0.14 -4.58 -0.90
CA GLN A 112 0.17 -5.22 0.42
C GLN A 112 -1.13 -5.99 0.71
N ALA A 113 -2.28 -5.38 0.43
CA ALA A 113 -3.58 -6.00 0.63
C ALA A 113 -3.78 -7.25 -0.23
N LEU A 114 -3.28 -7.26 -1.47
CA LEU A 114 -3.26 -8.46 -2.32
C LEU A 114 -2.40 -9.57 -1.73
N CYS A 115 -1.19 -9.25 -1.24
CA CYS A 115 -0.32 -10.22 -0.58
C CYS A 115 -0.94 -10.79 0.70
N VAL A 116 -1.64 -9.97 1.48
CA VAL A 116 -2.38 -10.44 2.67
C VAL A 116 -3.55 -11.33 2.24
N ASN A 117 -4.33 -10.92 1.24
CA ASN A 117 -5.46 -11.70 0.75
C ASN A 117 -5.02 -13.08 0.25
N GLU A 118 -3.90 -13.17 -0.48
CA GLU A 118 -3.33 -14.44 -0.99
C GLU A 118 -3.06 -15.47 0.11
N ARG A 119 -2.74 -15.02 1.33
CA ARG A 119 -2.52 -15.91 2.49
C ARG A 119 -3.82 -16.36 3.17
N LEU A 120 -4.92 -15.64 2.93
CA LEU A 120 -6.21 -15.87 3.57
C LEU A 120 -7.17 -16.68 2.71
N ILE A 121 -7.03 -16.61 1.37
CA ILE A 121 -7.92 -17.30 0.44
C ILE A 121 -7.86 -18.83 0.59
N LYS A 122 -8.96 -19.47 0.23
CA LYS A 122 -9.06 -20.93 0.07
C LYS A 122 -8.87 -21.31 -1.40
N GLU A 123 -8.68 -22.60 -1.69
CA GLU A 123 -8.46 -23.12 -3.06
C GLU A 123 -9.53 -22.64 -4.06
N ASN A 124 -10.79 -22.58 -3.63
CA ASN A 124 -11.92 -22.15 -4.47
C ASN A 124 -11.95 -20.64 -4.78
N GLN A 125 -11.02 -19.85 -4.24
CA GLN A 125 -10.89 -18.41 -4.47
C GLN A 125 -9.62 -18.04 -5.26
N PHE A 126 -8.89 -19.03 -5.80
CA PHE A 126 -7.65 -18.76 -6.54
C PHE A 126 -7.89 -17.92 -7.80
N GLU A 127 -8.90 -18.25 -8.60
CA GLU A 127 -9.26 -17.48 -9.81
C GLU A 127 -9.63 -16.03 -9.47
N TYR A 128 -10.38 -15.83 -8.38
CA TYR A 128 -10.73 -14.51 -7.88
C TYR A 128 -9.48 -13.68 -7.50
N GLN A 129 -8.51 -14.27 -6.82
CA GLN A 129 -7.26 -13.58 -6.48
C GLN A 129 -6.44 -13.21 -7.71
N GLU A 130 -6.35 -14.11 -8.70
CA GLU A 130 -5.61 -13.84 -9.94
C GLU A 130 -6.26 -12.72 -10.77
N GLU A 131 -7.59 -12.70 -10.83
CA GLU A 131 -8.34 -11.59 -11.45
C GLU A 131 -8.09 -10.27 -10.72
N MET A 132 -8.11 -10.26 -9.38
CA MET A 132 -7.79 -9.06 -8.60
C MET A 132 -6.35 -8.56 -8.85
N LYS A 133 -5.36 -9.45 -8.93
CA LYS A 133 -3.99 -9.09 -9.29
C LYS A 133 -3.90 -8.53 -10.71
N ALA A 134 -4.64 -9.10 -11.67
CA ALA A 134 -4.67 -8.61 -13.04
C ALA A 134 -5.23 -7.19 -13.12
N ASN A 135 -6.39 -6.95 -12.48
CA ASN A 135 -7.01 -5.62 -12.40
C ASN A 135 -6.11 -4.59 -11.70
N TYR A 136 -5.42 -5.01 -10.63
CA TYR A 136 -4.44 -4.16 -9.97
C TYR A 136 -3.26 -3.78 -10.89
N ARG A 137 -2.70 -4.74 -11.65
CA ARG A 137 -1.62 -4.45 -12.61
C ARG A 137 -2.08 -3.46 -13.69
N GLU A 138 -3.29 -3.63 -14.20
CA GLU A 138 -3.89 -2.69 -15.16
C GLU A 138 -4.04 -1.29 -14.55
N MET A 139 -4.59 -1.20 -13.34
CA MET A 139 -4.72 0.08 -12.62
C MET A 139 -3.37 0.77 -12.40
N VAL A 140 -2.32 0.04 -12.03
CA VAL A 140 -0.97 0.60 -11.84
C VAL A 140 -0.38 1.09 -13.16
N LYS A 141 -0.60 0.36 -14.25
CA LYS A 141 -0.18 0.76 -15.59
C LYS A 141 -0.84 2.08 -16.00
N GLU A 142 -2.16 2.17 -15.85
CA GLU A 142 -2.89 3.39 -16.17
C GLU A 142 -2.48 4.58 -15.29
N LEU A 143 -2.29 4.37 -13.99
CA LEU A 143 -1.79 5.43 -13.10
C LEU A 143 -0.40 5.90 -13.53
N SER A 144 0.48 4.99 -13.94
CA SER A 144 1.83 5.34 -14.43
C SER A 144 1.76 6.19 -15.70
N GLU A 145 0.83 5.88 -16.61
CA GLU A 145 0.58 6.66 -17.83
C GLU A 145 0.06 8.06 -17.49
N ILE A 146 -0.93 8.18 -16.60
CA ILE A 146 -1.52 9.47 -16.18
C ILE A 146 -0.52 10.32 -15.41
N MET A 147 0.31 9.72 -14.55
CA MET A 147 1.25 10.44 -13.71
C MET A 147 2.57 10.77 -14.40
N HIS A 148 2.80 10.21 -15.60
CA HIS A 148 4.03 10.31 -16.39
C HIS A 148 5.28 9.86 -15.61
N GLU A 149 5.14 8.81 -14.81
CA GLU A 149 6.22 8.22 -14.00
C GLU A 149 5.99 6.72 -13.82
N GLN A 150 7.06 5.95 -13.66
CA GLN A 150 6.93 4.54 -13.34
C GLN A 150 6.60 4.35 -11.86
N ILE A 151 5.38 3.88 -11.59
CA ILE A 151 4.96 3.51 -10.24
C ILE A 151 5.34 2.05 -10.02
N TRP A 152 6.35 1.80 -9.18
CA TRP A 152 6.86 0.45 -8.95
C TRP A 152 5.91 -0.37 -8.07
N CYS A 153 5.52 -1.54 -8.56
CA CYS A 153 4.79 -2.55 -7.79
C CYS A 153 5.79 -3.35 -6.95
N GLY A 154 5.69 -3.27 -5.62
CA GLY A 154 6.65 -3.85 -4.66
C GLY A 154 6.71 -5.38 -4.57
N GLU A 155 6.67 -6.14 -5.67
CA GLU A 155 6.78 -7.61 -5.66
C GLU A 155 8.20 -8.11 -5.29
N GLU A 156 9.25 -7.28 -5.42
CA GLU A 156 10.64 -7.75 -5.25
C GLU A 156 11.26 -7.53 -3.86
N LYS A 157 10.69 -6.70 -2.98
CA LYS A 157 11.35 -6.36 -1.69
C LYS A 157 11.20 -7.39 -0.58
N ILE A 158 10.24 -8.31 -0.66
CA ILE A 158 10.05 -9.34 0.37
C ILE A 158 11.09 -10.47 0.22
N SER A 159 11.52 -10.78 -1.01
CA SER A 159 12.53 -11.81 -1.30
C SER A 159 13.95 -11.43 -0.85
N VAL A 160 14.36 -10.17 -1.06
CA VAL A 160 15.76 -9.76 -0.83
C VAL A 160 16.09 -9.62 0.66
N MET A 161 15.11 -9.26 1.51
CA MET A 161 15.37 -9.08 2.94
C MET A 161 15.42 -10.41 3.72
N GLN A 162 14.61 -11.41 3.37
CA GLN A 162 14.61 -12.72 4.05
C GLN A 162 15.88 -13.54 3.75
N ASN A 163 16.50 -13.36 2.59
CA ASN A 163 17.72 -14.08 2.21
C ASN A 163 19.00 -13.50 2.86
N SER A 164 18.98 -12.25 3.31
CA SER A 164 20.16 -11.59 3.89
C SER A 164 20.54 -12.11 5.28
N LEU A 165 19.60 -12.74 6.01
CA LEU A 165 19.83 -13.21 7.37
C LEU A 165 20.61 -14.55 7.44
N HIS A 166 20.67 -15.31 6.35
CA HIS A 166 21.39 -16.59 6.29
C HIS A 166 22.85 -16.46 5.81
N ILE A 167 23.21 -15.36 5.14
CA ILE A 167 24.57 -15.18 4.58
C ILE A 167 25.60 -14.78 5.66
N PHE A 168 25.17 -14.10 6.74
CA PHE A 168 26.11 -13.62 7.78
C PHE A 168 26.55 -14.68 8.80
N ASN A 169 26.01 -15.90 8.77
CA ASN A 169 26.41 -16.98 9.69
C ASN A 169 27.43 -17.98 9.11
N ALA A 170 27.96 -17.77 7.89
CA ALA A 170 28.89 -18.70 7.25
C ALA A 170 30.37 -18.25 7.23
N ILE A 171 30.71 -17.07 7.78
CA ILE A 171 32.09 -16.54 7.75
C ILE A 171 32.64 -16.46 9.17
N SER A 172 32.92 -17.62 9.77
CA SER A 172 33.87 -17.77 10.89
C SER A 172 34.27 -19.23 11.03
N GLY A 173 35.38 -19.61 10.39
CA GLY A 173 35.97 -20.95 10.49
C GLY A 173 36.87 -21.30 9.29
N THR A 174 38.07 -20.73 9.24
CA THR A 174 39.11 -20.99 8.25
C THR A 174 39.61 -22.45 8.25
N PRO A 175 39.81 -23.11 7.09
CA PRO A 175 40.69 -24.26 6.97
C PRO A 175 42.01 -23.85 6.30
N THR A 176 43.12 -23.89 7.04
CA THR A 176 44.47 -23.93 6.45
C THR A 176 44.95 -25.38 6.48
N SER A 177 44.90 -26.05 5.33
CA SER A 177 45.56 -27.35 5.13
C SER A 177 46.77 -27.13 4.24
N THR A 178 47.96 -27.27 4.83
CA THR A 178 49.26 -27.10 4.17
C THR A 178 49.77 -28.46 3.65
N THR A 179 49.99 -28.51 2.33
CA THR A 179 51.01 -29.25 1.54
C THR A 179 51.37 -30.71 1.86
N VAL A 180 51.19 -31.58 0.86
CA VAL A 180 51.76 -32.94 0.76
C VAL A 180 53.05 -32.91 -0.08
N HIS A 181 54.17 -33.38 0.47
CA HIS A 181 55.16 -34.26 -0.22
C HIS A 181 56.34 -34.64 0.70
N GLY A 182 56.72 -35.92 0.73
CA GLY A 182 58.10 -36.34 1.05
C GLY A 182 58.32 -37.52 2.01
N MET A 183 58.33 -38.73 1.46
CA MET A 183 59.28 -39.84 1.70
C MET A 183 59.44 -40.53 3.09
N THR A 184 59.23 -41.85 3.00
CA THR A 184 60.02 -42.99 3.54
C THR A 184 59.87 -43.49 4.98
N ASN A 185 59.43 -44.76 5.00
CA ASN A 185 60.03 -45.93 5.66
C ASN A 185 59.51 -46.44 7.02
N SER A 186 59.17 -47.73 6.95
CA SER A 186 59.49 -48.80 7.91
C SER A 186 58.48 -49.14 9.01
N SER A 187 57.75 -50.23 8.75
CA SER A 187 57.61 -51.44 9.57
C SER A 187 57.52 -51.33 11.10
N SER A 188 56.44 -51.84 11.69
CA SER A 188 56.45 -53.17 12.32
C SER A 188 55.06 -53.57 12.83
N ILE A 189 54.81 -54.87 12.70
CA ILE A 189 53.63 -55.64 13.14
C ILE A 189 53.66 -55.84 14.66
N ALA A 190 52.52 -55.68 15.32
CA ALA A 190 51.91 -56.64 16.26
C ALA A 190 50.52 -56.11 16.67
#